data_AF-A0A2A4IV66-F1
#
_entry.id   AF-A0A2A4IV66-F1
#
_cell.length_a   1.000
_cell.length_b   1.000
_cell.length_c   1.000
_cell.angle_alpha   90.00
_cell.angle_beta   90.00
_cell.angle_gamma   90.00
#
_symmetry.space_group_name_H-M   'P 1'
#
loop_
_entity.id
_entity.type
_entity.pdbx_description
1 polymer ?
#
loop_
_entity_poly.entity_id
_entity_poly.type
_entity_poly.pdbx_seq_one_letter_code
_entity_poly.pdbx_strand_id
1 'polypeptide(L)'
;MCENDIQGIHVGPTLFCIMTKQLQIFRFSDRFWFERGDQLHSFTLDQLDEIRKTNMARFACDNADGIKYIQPQAFLNVRPGNMPAPCSHIEGPDLTKWRDRNCHKYSKYTHEATHMPMSYKHKATYGSSSNTDPDFSSFFDNLLSYRPSEVMAK
;
A
#
# COMPACT_ATOMS: atom_id res chain seq x y z
N MET A 1 0.01 -25.79 -14.90
CA MET A 1 -1.39 -25.37 -14.67
C MET A 1 -2.25 -26.03 -15.74
N CYS A 2 -3.45 -26.52 -15.40
CA CYS A 2 -4.26 -27.37 -16.30
C CYS A 2 -5.29 -26.60 -17.14
N GLU A 3 -5.60 -25.36 -16.76
CA GLU A 3 -6.46 -24.45 -17.52
C GLU A 3 -5.62 -23.60 -18.47
N ASN A 4 -6.21 -23.17 -19.58
CA ASN A 4 -5.60 -22.18 -20.47
C ASN A 4 -5.58 -20.80 -19.80
N ASP A 5 -4.54 -20.04 -20.08
CA ASP A 5 -4.38 -18.67 -19.61
C ASP A 5 -5.49 -17.76 -20.17
N ILE A 6 -5.93 -16.81 -19.34
CA ILE A 6 -6.77 -15.70 -19.80
C ILE A 6 -5.92 -14.76 -20.66
N GLN A 7 -6.48 -14.22 -21.74
CA GLN A 7 -5.76 -13.29 -22.62
C GLN A 7 -5.16 -12.10 -21.83
N GLY A 8 -3.83 -11.95 -21.89
CA GLY A 8 -3.11 -10.88 -21.21
C GLY A 8 -2.75 -11.17 -19.73
N ILE A 9 -3.02 -12.37 -19.23
CA ILE A 9 -2.72 -12.82 -17.87
C ILE A 9 -2.01 -14.18 -17.96
N HIS A 10 -1.14 -14.50 -17.01
CA HIS A 10 -0.40 -15.78 -16.97
C HIS A 10 -1.05 -16.83 -16.05
N VAL A 11 -2.37 -16.73 -15.82
CA VAL A 11 -3.10 -17.69 -15.01
C VAL A 11 -4.44 -18.08 -15.64
N GLY A 12 -4.87 -19.31 -15.36
CA GLY A 12 -6.19 -19.80 -15.76
C GLY A 12 -7.35 -19.19 -14.94
N PRO A 13 -8.60 -19.29 -15.43
CA PRO A 13 -9.77 -18.65 -14.82
C PRO A 13 -10.02 -18.99 -13.35
N THR A 14 -9.83 -20.25 -12.96
CA THR A 14 -10.06 -20.68 -11.57
C THR A 14 -9.04 -20.03 -10.64
N LEU A 15 -7.76 -20.05 -11.02
CA LEU A 15 -6.70 -19.44 -10.20
C LEU A 15 -6.84 -17.92 -10.15
N PHE A 16 -7.23 -17.28 -11.25
CA PHE A 16 -7.53 -15.85 -11.29
C PHE A 16 -8.63 -15.46 -10.28
N CYS A 17 -9.73 -16.22 -10.24
CA CYS A 17 -10.83 -16.00 -9.30
C CYS A 17 -10.37 -16.10 -7.84
N ILE A 18 -9.63 -17.17 -7.51
CA ILE A 18 -9.10 -17.40 -6.17
C ILE A 18 -8.14 -16.28 -5.75
N MET A 19 -7.16 -15.94 -6.60
CA MET A 19 -6.18 -14.89 -6.29
C MET A 19 -6.83 -13.53 -6.09
N THR A 20 -7.73 -13.13 -6.99
CA THR A 20 -8.38 -11.82 -6.93
C THR A 20 -9.20 -11.68 -5.64
N LYS A 21 -10.01 -12.70 -5.31
CA LYS A 21 -10.80 -12.70 -4.08
C LYS A 21 -9.90 -12.64 -2.84
N GLN A 22 -8.81 -13.40 -2.83
CA GLN A 22 -7.90 -13.44 -1.69
C GLN A 22 -7.17 -12.10 -1.48
N LEU A 23 -6.68 -11.48 -2.57
CA LEU A 23 -6.01 -10.18 -2.52
C LEU A 23 -6.98 -9.07 -2.10
N GLN A 24 -8.23 -9.13 -2.55
CA GLN A 24 -9.28 -8.20 -2.13
C GLN A 24 -9.54 -8.31 -0.62
N ILE A 25 -9.70 -9.53 -0.11
CA ILE A 25 -9.87 -9.78 1.32
C ILE A 25 -8.70 -9.20 2.11
N PHE A 26 -7.45 -9.48 1.71
CA PHE A 26 -6.27 -8.94 2.40
C PHE A 26 -6.24 -7.42 2.43
N ARG A 27 -6.60 -6.74 1.34
CA ARG A 27 -6.68 -5.27 1.31
C ARG A 27 -7.72 -4.73 2.28
N PHE A 28 -8.91 -5.32 2.33
CA PHE A 28 -10.00 -4.82 3.17
C PHE A 28 -9.86 -5.21 4.65
N SER A 29 -9.35 -6.40 4.94
CA SER A 29 -9.18 -6.89 6.31
C SER A 29 -7.99 -6.28 7.03
N ASP A 30 -7.04 -5.69 6.31
CA ASP A 30 -5.89 -5.03 6.92
C ASP A 30 -6.26 -3.65 7.48
N ARG A 31 -6.33 -3.56 8.81
CA ARG A 31 -6.53 -2.29 9.52
C ARG A 31 -5.51 -1.22 9.10
N PHE A 32 -4.28 -1.63 8.82
CA PHE A 32 -3.14 -0.78 8.52
C PHE A 32 -2.87 -0.66 7.02
N TRP A 33 -3.85 -1.02 6.16
CA TRP A 33 -3.75 -0.79 4.73
C TRP A 33 -3.36 0.66 4.42
N PHE A 34 -2.27 0.86 3.68
CA PHE A 34 -1.60 2.16 3.57
C PHE A 34 -2.46 3.29 2.95
N GLU A 35 -3.49 2.95 2.17
CA GLU A 35 -4.40 3.95 1.59
C GLU A 35 -5.60 4.29 2.48
N ARG A 36 -5.70 3.67 3.65
CA ARG A 36 -6.82 3.91 4.57
C ARG A 36 -6.64 5.28 5.21
N GLY A 37 -7.54 6.22 4.90
CA GLY A 37 -7.59 7.55 5.48
C GLY A 37 -8.34 7.63 6.82
N ASP A 38 -8.35 8.83 7.40
CA ASP A 38 -9.15 9.21 8.58
C ASP A 38 -8.95 8.36 9.85
N GLN A 39 -7.82 7.68 9.98
CA GLN A 39 -7.44 6.91 11.15
C GLN A 39 -6.15 7.45 11.78
N LEU A 40 -5.93 7.16 13.06
CA LEU A 40 -4.76 7.63 13.81
C LEU A 40 -3.43 7.15 13.18
N HIS A 41 -3.45 6.00 12.51
CA HIS A 41 -2.31 5.39 11.85
C HIS A 41 -2.27 5.65 10.34
N SER A 42 -3.17 6.48 9.81
CA SER A 42 -3.18 6.85 8.40
C SER A 42 -1.96 7.70 8.05
N PHE A 43 -1.39 7.47 6.87
CA PHE A 43 -0.41 8.39 6.30
C PHE A 43 -1.05 9.73 5.98
N THR A 44 -0.25 10.80 6.02
CA THR A 44 -0.68 12.09 5.46
C THR A 44 -0.79 11.99 3.94
N LEU A 45 -1.53 12.90 3.30
CA LEU A 45 -1.64 12.92 1.83
C LEU A 45 -0.26 13.05 1.16
N ASP A 46 0.60 13.93 1.67
CA ASP A 46 1.99 14.08 1.19
C ASP A 46 2.77 12.76 1.28
N GLN A 47 2.63 12.02 2.38
CA GLN A 47 3.29 10.72 2.54
C GLN A 47 2.71 9.67 1.59
N LEU A 48 1.39 9.64 1.42
CA LEU A 48 0.71 8.71 0.53
C LEU A 48 1.11 8.92 -0.94
N ASP A 49 1.26 10.18 -1.36
CA ASP A 49 1.73 10.52 -2.70
C ASP A 49 3.16 10.04 -2.96
N GLU A 50 4.05 10.11 -1.95
CA GLU A 50 5.39 9.54 -2.07
C GLU A 50 5.35 8.00 -2.10
N ILE A 51 4.52 7.34 -1.28
CA ILE A 51 4.37 5.88 -1.33
C ILE A 51 3.95 5.42 -2.73
N ARG A 52 3.02 6.15 -3.39
CA ARG A 52 2.54 5.83 -4.74
C ARG A 52 3.59 5.97 -5.84
N LYS A 53 4.65 6.76 -5.61
CA LYS A 53 5.80 6.85 -6.53
C LYS A 53 6.75 5.66 -6.41
N THR A 54 6.57 4.79 -5.42
CA THR A 54 7.43 3.61 -5.23
C THR A 54 7.44 2.73 -6.48
N ASN A 55 8.64 2.37 -6.91
CA ASN A 55 8.86 1.57 -8.11
C ASN A 55 9.82 0.42 -7.81
N MET A 56 9.50 -0.80 -8.27
CA MET A 56 10.39 -1.96 -8.12
C MET A 56 11.73 -1.76 -8.84
N ALA A 57 11.76 -1.03 -9.96
CA ALA A 57 13.01 -0.71 -10.65
C ALA A 57 13.92 0.19 -9.79
N ARG A 58 13.31 1.19 -9.12
CA ARG A 58 14.01 2.05 -8.16
C ARG A 58 14.52 1.26 -6.96
N PHE A 59 13.67 0.40 -6.40
CA PHE A 59 14.05 -0.46 -5.28
C PHE A 59 15.28 -1.33 -5.62
N ALA A 60 15.29 -1.92 -6.81
CA ALA A 60 16.44 -2.70 -7.29
C ALA A 60 17.70 -1.81 -7.45
N CYS A 61 17.58 -0.61 -8.03
CA CYS A 61 18.69 0.33 -8.16
C CYS A 61 19.31 0.73 -6.81
N ASP A 62 18.49 0.90 -5.77
CA ASP A 62 18.96 1.36 -4.46
C ASP A 62 19.59 0.25 -3.61
N ASN A 63 19.25 -1.02 -3.87
CA ASN A 63 19.58 -2.14 -2.97
C ASN A 63 20.41 -3.26 -3.62
N ALA A 64 20.49 -3.34 -4.95
CA ALA A 64 21.21 -4.41 -5.64
C ALA A 64 22.55 -3.94 -6.19
N ASP A 65 23.61 -4.70 -5.90
CA ASP A 65 24.93 -4.43 -6.45
C ASP A 65 24.96 -4.66 -7.97
N GLY A 66 25.58 -3.72 -8.70
CA GLY A 66 25.82 -3.84 -10.13
C GLY A 66 24.66 -3.42 -11.05
N ILE A 67 23.48 -3.09 -10.51
CA ILE A 67 22.38 -2.53 -11.32
C ILE A 67 22.63 -1.05 -11.57
N LYS A 68 23.07 -0.71 -12.79
CA LYS A 68 23.22 0.69 -13.25
C LYS A 68 22.11 1.11 -14.21
N TYR A 69 21.54 0.16 -14.93
CA TYR A 69 20.49 0.36 -15.92
C TYR A 69 19.42 -0.72 -15.74
N ILE A 70 18.16 -0.31 -15.71
CA ILE A 70 17.01 -1.19 -15.57
C ILE A 70 15.81 -0.54 -16.26
N GLN A 71 14.87 -1.35 -16.74
CA GLN A 71 13.62 -0.85 -17.31
C GLN A 71 12.75 -0.20 -16.22
N PRO A 72 12.16 1.00 -16.46
CA PRO A 72 11.36 1.69 -15.45
C PRO A 72 10.17 0.87 -14.93
N GLN A 73 9.49 0.10 -15.78
CA GLN A 73 8.42 -0.83 -15.41
C GLN A 73 9.01 -2.23 -15.26
N ALA A 74 9.57 -2.54 -14.08
CA ALA A 74 10.37 -3.75 -13.84
C ALA A 74 9.66 -5.08 -14.16
N PHE A 75 8.34 -5.15 -13.95
CA PHE A 75 7.54 -6.36 -14.22
C PHE A 75 7.14 -6.53 -15.69
N LEU A 76 7.36 -5.50 -16.53
CA LEU A 76 7.10 -5.59 -17.96
C LEU A 76 8.41 -5.87 -18.71
N ASN A 77 8.29 -6.59 -19.81
CA ASN A 77 9.41 -6.81 -20.71
C ASN A 77 9.95 -5.50 -21.28
N VAL A 78 11.22 -5.53 -21.67
CA VAL A 78 11.86 -4.45 -22.42
C VAL A 78 11.15 -4.29 -23.76
N ARG A 79 10.67 -3.08 -24.03
CA ARG A 79 9.99 -2.69 -25.27
C ARG A 79 10.12 -1.18 -25.51
N PRO A 80 9.82 -0.65 -26.70
CA PRO A 80 9.71 0.79 -26.90
C PRO A 80 8.79 1.43 -25.84
N GLY A 81 9.29 2.44 -25.12
CA GLY A 81 8.61 3.06 -23.97
C GLY A 81 8.94 2.45 -22.59
N ASN A 82 9.63 1.30 -22.53
CA ASN A 82 10.13 0.67 -21.30
C ASN A 82 11.55 0.11 -21.52
N MET A 83 12.40 0.89 -22.20
CA MET A 83 13.81 0.53 -22.41
C MET A 83 14.59 0.72 -21.12
N PRO A 84 15.68 -0.04 -20.89
CA PRO A 84 16.57 0.20 -19.75
C PRO A 84 17.04 1.65 -19.71
N ALA A 85 16.82 2.30 -18.56
CA ALA A 85 17.25 3.65 -18.28
C ALA A 85 18.28 3.63 -17.14
N PRO A 86 19.20 4.61 -17.05
CA PRO A 86 20.09 4.69 -15.91
C PRO A 86 19.29 4.92 -14.62
N CYS A 87 19.74 4.34 -13.52
CA CYS A 87 19.07 4.45 -12.22
C CYS A 87 18.83 5.91 -11.78
N SER A 88 19.66 6.86 -12.24
CA SER A 88 19.50 8.30 -11.98
C SER A 88 18.24 8.92 -12.60
N HIS A 89 17.69 8.32 -13.66
CA HIS A 89 16.45 8.78 -14.30
C HIS A 89 15.20 8.09 -13.74
N ILE A 90 15.35 7.16 -12.80
CA ILE A 90 14.23 6.49 -12.14
C ILE A 90 14.02 7.17 -10.80
N GLU A 91 12.94 7.95 -10.72
CA GLU A 91 12.55 8.65 -9.50
C GLU A 91 12.09 7.66 -8.42
N GLY A 92 12.32 8.04 -7.17
CA GLY A 92 11.90 7.30 -5.98
C GLY A 92 11.14 8.21 -5.01
N PRO A 93 10.60 7.64 -3.93
CA PRO A 93 9.87 8.40 -2.92
C PRO A 93 10.76 9.41 -2.18
N ASP A 94 10.26 10.63 -1.96
CA ASP A 94 10.89 11.64 -1.12
C ASP A 94 10.61 11.39 0.36
N LEU A 95 11.58 10.80 1.07
CA LEU A 95 11.46 10.49 2.49
C LEU A 95 11.46 11.72 3.40
N THR A 96 11.68 12.94 2.87
CA THR A 96 11.61 14.15 3.70
C THR A 96 10.20 14.42 4.23
N LYS A 97 9.16 13.84 3.62
CA LYS A 97 7.76 13.89 4.11
C LYS A 97 7.53 13.16 5.44
N TRP A 98 8.49 12.32 5.88
CA TRP A 98 8.47 11.67 7.19
C TRP A 98 9.32 12.38 8.24
N ARG A 99 9.89 13.54 7.91
CA ARG A 99 10.76 14.28 8.84
C ARG A 99 9.96 14.76 10.05
N ASP A 100 10.24 14.19 11.22
CA ASP A 100 9.75 14.71 12.49
C ASP A 100 10.60 15.91 12.95
N ARG A 101 9.98 17.09 13.00
CA ARG A 101 10.62 18.33 13.47
C ARG A 101 10.87 18.35 14.98
N ASN A 102 10.22 17.47 15.73
CA ASN A 102 10.32 17.41 17.20
C ASN A 102 11.30 16.36 17.71
N CYS A 103 11.81 15.45 16.85
CA CYS A 103 12.75 14.41 17.23
C CYS A 103 14.01 14.96 17.95
N HIS A 104 14.56 16.09 17.47
CA HIS A 104 15.74 16.71 18.11
C HIS A 104 15.47 17.36 19.46
N LYS A 105 14.22 17.67 19.80
CA LYS A 105 13.86 18.29 21.10
C LYS A 105 13.91 17.27 22.25
N TYR A 106 13.71 15.99 21.95
CA TYR A 106 13.69 14.92 22.96
C TYR A 106 15.08 14.30 23.24
N SER A 107 16.07 14.47 22.35
CA SER A 107 17.44 13.96 22.58
C SER A 107 18.22 14.68 23.70
N LYS A 108 17.71 15.82 24.19
CA LYS A 108 18.30 16.54 25.34
C LYS A 108 17.92 15.96 26.69
N TYR A 109 16.98 15.01 26.73
CA TYR A 109 16.66 14.23 27.92
C TYR A 109 17.40 12.91 27.80
N THR A 110 18.28 12.64 28.75
CA THR A 110 19.07 11.41 28.86
C THR A 110 18.21 10.18 28.61
N HIS A 111 18.74 9.25 27.79
CA HIS A 111 18.15 7.94 27.52
C HIS A 111 17.98 7.12 28.80
N GLU A 112 16.86 7.28 29.50
CA GLU A 112 16.19 6.13 30.11
C GLU A 112 14.98 5.85 29.23
N ALA A 113 14.95 4.64 28.66
CA ALA A 113 13.88 4.17 27.79
C ALA A 113 12.56 4.10 28.58
N THR A 114 11.92 5.25 28.75
CA THR A 114 10.53 5.37 29.18
C THR A 114 9.71 5.43 27.90
N HIS A 115 8.81 4.45 27.76
CA HIS A 115 7.79 4.42 26.72
C HIS A 115 7.27 5.84 26.46
N MET A 116 7.41 6.32 25.22
CA MET A 116 6.88 7.62 24.84
C MET A 116 5.36 7.62 25.11
N PRO A 117 4.84 8.45 26.03
CA PRO A 117 3.41 8.52 26.22
C PRO A 117 2.82 9.19 24.98
N MET A 118 2.01 8.44 24.23
CA MET A 118 1.11 8.97 23.21
C MET A 118 0.09 9.90 23.91
N SER A 119 0.49 11.13 24.22
CA SER A 119 -0.40 12.17 24.72
C SER A 119 -0.97 12.93 23.53
N TYR A 120 -2.08 12.43 22.98
CA TYR A 120 -2.91 13.21 22.07
C TYR A 120 -4.28 13.41 22.70
N LYS A 121 -4.67 14.68 22.83
CA LYS A 121 -5.94 15.10 23.44
C LYS A 121 -7.12 14.51 22.64
N HIS A 122 -7.76 13.50 23.21
CA HIS A 122 -9.07 13.05 22.76
C HIS A 122 -10.12 14.14 23.03
N LYS A 123 -10.82 14.59 21.99
CA LYS A 123 -12.19 15.10 22.15
C LYS A 123 -13.11 14.01 21.62
N ALA A 124 -13.39 13.04 22.49
CA ALA A 124 -14.35 11.97 22.20
C ALA A 124 -15.77 12.55 22.34
N THR A 125 -16.47 12.74 21.23
CA THR A 125 -17.92 12.87 21.22
C THR A 125 -18.49 11.50 20.85
N TYR A 126 -18.65 10.62 21.83
CA TYR A 126 -19.35 9.36 21.64
C TYR A 126 -20.86 9.63 21.77
N GLY A 127 -21.53 9.77 20.63
CA GLY A 127 -22.98 9.65 20.56
C GLY A 127 -23.36 8.19 20.75
N SER A 128 -24.16 7.89 21.77
CA SER A 128 -24.78 6.59 21.99
C SER A 128 -25.67 6.23 20.80
N SER A 129 -25.36 5.15 20.09
CA SER A 129 -26.30 4.52 19.16
C SER A 129 -26.24 3.01 19.35
N SER A 130 -27.43 2.47 19.54
CA SER A 130 -27.83 1.08 19.81
C SER A 130 -27.00 0.00 19.13
N ASN A 131 -26.65 -1.01 19.94
CA ASN A 131 -26.10 -2.30 19.53
C ASN A 131 -26.96 -2.95 18.44
N THR A 132 -26.40 -3.03 17.24
CA THR A 132 -26.59 -4.17 16.35
C THR A 132 -25.19 -4.66 16.05
N ASP A 133 -24.85 -5.86 16.52
CA ASP A 133 -23.59 -6.50 16.15
C ASP A 133 -23.59 -6.61 14.62
N PRO A 134 -22.61 -6.01 13.91
CA PRO A 134 -22.54 -6.17 12.47
C PRO A 134 -22.26 -7.65 12.18
N ASP A 135 -23.20 -8.30 11.50
CA ASP A 135 -23.04 -9.68 11.05
C ASP A 135 -21.82 -9.77 10.14
N PHE A 136 -20.72 -10.26 10.70
CA PHE A 136 -19.44 -10.38 10.02
C PHE A 136 -19.49 -11.40 8.88
N SER A 137 -20.45 -12.34 8.90
CA SER A 137 -20.69 -13.26 7.77
C SER A 137 -21.18 -12.47 6.56
N SER A 138 -22.14 -11.57 6.75
CA SER A 138 -22.66 -10.72 5.68
C SER A 138 -21.58 -9.83 5.05
N PHE A 139 -20.58 -9.39 5.83
CA PHE A 139 -19.43 -8.65 5.30
C PHE A 139 -18.62 -9.51 4.32
N PHE A 140 -18.27 -10.75 4.71
CA PHE A 140 -17.55 -11.65 3.81
C PHE A 140 -18.40 -12.09 2.62
N ASP A 141 -19.70 -12.32 2.80
CA ASP A 141 -20.60 -12.69 1.71
C ASP A 141 -20.74 -11.55 0.70
N ASN A 142 -20.83 -10.29 1.16
CA ASN A 142 -20.82 -9.09 0.30
C ASN A 142 -19.47 -8.91 -0.40
N LEU A 143 -18.36 -9.21 0.29
CA LEU A 143 -17.02 -9.10 -0.27
C LEU A 143 -16.73 -10.19 -1.31
N LEU A 144 -17.22 -11.41 -1.09
CA LEU A 144 -17.08 -12.56 -1.98
C LEU A 144 -18.06 -12.53 -3.16
N SER A 145 -19.17 -11.79 -3.03
CA SER A 145 -20.17 -11.55 -4.09
C SER A 145 -19.87 -10.30 -4.93
N TYR A 146 -18.93 -9.44 -4.51
CA TYR A 146 -18.48 -8.30 -5.30
C TYR A 146 -17.94 -8.75 -6.67
N ARG A 147 -18.69 -8.45 -7.74
CA ARG A 147 -18.21 -8.55 -9.13
C ARG A 147 -17.67 -7.20 -9.57
N PRO A 148 -16.39 -7.11 -9.98
CA PRO A 148 -15.88 -5.89 -10.60
C PRO A 148 -16.38 -5.83 -12.05
N SER A 149 -17.60 -5.34 -12.28
CA SER A 149 -18.10 -5.06 -13.64
C SER A 149 -18.20 -3.57 -13.99
N GLU A 150 -17.77 -2.62 -13.13
CA GLU A 150 -18.01 -1.19 -13.41
C GLU A 150 -16.89 -0.20 -13.03
N VAL A 151 -15.60 -0.60 -13.01
CA VAL A 151 -14.50 0.39 -12.78
C VAL A 151 -13.33 0.27 -13.78
N MET A 152 -13.56 -0.25 -14.99
CA MET A 152 -12.64 -0.06 -16.12
C MET A 152 -13.25 0.77 -17.25
N ALA A 153 -13.98 1.83 -16.89
CA ALA A 153 -14.44 2.86 -17.83
C ALA A 153 -14.55 4.22 -17.13
N LYS A 154 -13.41 4.82 -16.78
CA LYS A 154 -13.21 6.28 -16.81
C LYS A 154 -11.74 6.62 -16.76
#